data_AF-A0A0F3NEE9-F1
#
_entry.id   AF-A0A0F3NEE9-F1
#
_cell.length_a   1.000
_cell.length_b   1.000
_cell.length_c   1.000
_cell.angle_alpha   90.00
_cell.angle_beta   90.00
_cell.angle_gamma   90.00
#
_symmetry.space_group_name_H-M   'P 1'
#
loop_
_entity.id
_entity.type
_entity.pdbx_description
1 polymer ?
#
loop_
_entity_poly.entity_id
_entity_poly.type
_entity_poly.pdbx_seq_one_letter_code
_entity_poly.pdbx_strand_id
1 'polypeptide(L)'
;MDFFYAHRGKAFSFRFKDWSDYKASMQHVGSGDGTSLFFQVIKKYSAGSYSYTRLIRKPVEGTVNIWIEEAPQLENTHYTIDYNTGQISFLEAPKLGVKVYASFEFDILARFDTDFLACSLDGCGNYGCQNIPVAEVKDS
;
A
#
# COMPACT_ATOMS: atom_id res chain seq x y z
N MET A 1 -18.26 -16.15 -6.45
CA MET A 1 -17.55 -16.97 -7.46
C MET A 1 -16.93 -16.08 -8.54
N ASP A 2 -17.68 -15.11 -9.09
CA ASP A 2 -17.25 -14.26 -10.21
C ASP A 2 -15.91 -13.54 -10.00
N PHE A 3 -15.62 -13.05 -8.79
CA PHE A 3 -14.33 -12.43 -8.49
C PHE A 3 -13.14 -13.37 -8.73
N PHE A 4 -13.25 -14.65 -8.36
CA PHE A 4 -12.20 -15.65 -8.60
C PHE A 4 -11.97 -15.88 -10.10
N TYR A 5 -13.05 -16.03 -10.86
CA TYR A 5 -12.97 -16.26 -12.30
C TYR A 5 -12.52 -15.03 -13.09
N ALA A 6 -12.90 -13.82 -12.66
CA ALA A 6 -12.41 -12.57 -13.23
C ALA A 6 -10.89 -12.41 -13.09
N HIS A 7 -10.32 -12.87 -11.97
CA HIS A 7 -8.87 -12.86 -11.73
C HIS A 7 -8.16 -14.13 -12.23
N ARG A 8 -8.92 -15.08 -12.78
CA ARG A 8 -8.43 -16.34 -13.37
C ARG A 8 -7.47 -17.10 -12.45
N GLY A 9 -7.88 -17.30 -11.20
CA GLY A 9 -7.05 -18.00 -10.21
C GLY A 9 -5.73 -17.27 -9.98
N LYS A 10 -4.62 -17.93 -10.31
CA LYS A 10 -3.27 -17.40 -10.11
C LYS A 10 -2.87 -16.30 -11.12
N ALA A 11 -3.65 -16.03 -12.16
CA ALA A 11 -3.18 -15.21 -13.28
C ALA A 11 -3.11 -13.69 -12.98
N PHE A 12 -4.07 -13.14 -12.22
CA PHE A 12 -4.16 -11.71 -11.97
C PHE A 12 -4.13 -11.36 -10.48
N SER A 13 -3.35 -10.33 -10.14
CA SER A 13 -3.33 -9.76 -8.80
C SER A 13 -4.44 -8.73 -8.60
N PHE A 14 -4.83 -8.56 -7.34
CA PHE A 14 -5.79 -7.55 -6.87
C PHE A 14 -5.25 -6.86 -5.61
N ARG A 15 -5.83 -5.70 -5.28
CA ARG A 15 -5.57 -5.04 -3.99
C ARG A 15 -6.11 -5.92 -2.86
N PHE A 16 -5.27 -6.17 -1.87
CA PHE A 16 -5.61 -6.99 -0.72
C PHE A 16 -5.17 -6.27 0.55
N LYS A 17 -6.10 -6.12 1.49
CA LYS A 17 -5.83 -5.52 2.80
C LYS A 17 -5.36 -6.58 3.78
N ASP A 18 -4.08 -6.54 4.13
CA ASP A 18 -3.52 -7.37 5.19
C ASP A 18 -3.77 -6.72 6.56
N TRP A 19 -4.81 -7.17 7.26
CA TRP A 19 -5.19 -6.62 8.57
C TRP A 19 -4.10 -6.69 9.64
N SER A 20 -3.07 -7.53 9.47
CA SER A 20 -1.94 -7.59 10.40
C SER A 20 -0.91 -6.46 10.17
N ASP A 21 -0.87 -5.88 8.96
CA ASP A 21 0.20 -4.96 8.56
C ASP A 21 -0.26 -3.73 7.74
N TYR A 22 -1.57 -3.49 7.58
CA TYR A 22 -2.17 -2.49 6.67
C TYR A 22 -1.91 -1.01 6.95
N LYS A 23 -1.26 -0.63 8.05
CA LYS A 23 -1.12 0.79 8.44
C LYS A 23 0.29 1.16 8.88
N ALA A 24 0.63 2.43 8.72
CA ALA A 24 1.84 3.03 9.25
C ALA A 24 1.59 4.47 9.70
N SER A 25 2.33 4.89 10.72
CA SER A 25 2.24 6.24 11.27
C SER A 25 3.62 6.90 11.28
N MET A 26 3.65 8.18 10.92
CA MET A 26 4.83 9.05 10.96
C MET A 26 6.10 8.42 10.36
N GLN A 27 5.96 7.75 9.23
CA GLN A 27 7.10 7.20 8.50
C GLN A 27 7.90 8.33 7.88
N HIS A 28 9.20 8.38 8.14
CA HIS A 28 10.12 9.28 7.45
C HIS A 28 10.28 8.80 6.01
N VAL A 29 9.69 9.52 5.05
CA VAL A 29 9.69 9.13 3.63
C VAL A 29 10.82 9.78 2.83
N GLY A 30 11.49 10.79 3.39
CA GLY A 30 12.65 11.43 2.79
C GLY A 30 12.99 12.75 3.43
N SER A 31 14.07 13.37 2.94
CA SER A 31 14.45 14.73 3.31
C SER A 31 14.56 15.58 2.05
N GLY A 32 14.13 16.83 2.14
CA GLY A 32 14.26 17.81 1.09
C GLY A 32 15.72 18.11 0.78
N ASP A 33 15.99 18.35 -0.49
CA ASP A 33 17.25 18.87 -1.01
C ASP A 33 17.07 20.28 -1.61
N GLY A 34 15.85 20.83 -1.56
CA GLY A 34 15.48 22.11 -2.17
C GLY A 34 15.11 22.04 -3.66
N THR A 35 15.13 20.85 -4.27
CA THR A 35 14.90 20.66 -5.72
C THR A 35 13.99 19.47 -6.07
N SER A 36 14.06 18.38 -5.31
CA SER A 36 13.28 17.17 -5.52
C SER A 36 11.81 17.39 -5.16
N LEU A 37 10.93 17.11 -6.12
CA LEU A 37 9.47 17.19 -5.94
C LEU A 37 8.84 15.82 -5.67
N PHE A 38 9.56 14.74 -5.96
CA PHE A 38 9.03 13.38 -5.93
C PHE A 38 9.55 12.59 -4.74
N PHE A 39 8.62 11.99 -4.01
CA PHE A 39 8.91 11.12 -2.87
C PHE A 39 8.08 9.84 -2.99
N GLN A 40 8.57 8.75 -2.42
CA GLN A 40 7.84 7.47 -2.41
C GLN A 40 7.25 7.23 -1.03
N VAL A 41 5.98 6.82 -0.96
CA VAL A 41 5.41 6.30 0.28
C VAL A 41 6.17 5.02 0.65
N ILE A 42 6.73 5.01 1.86
CA ILE A 42 7.49 3.87 2.38
C ILE A 42 7.05 3.50 3.78
N LYS A 43 7.22 2.21 4.10
CA LYS A 43 7.14 1.69 5.46
C LYS A 43 8.47 1.04 5.82
N LYS A 44 9.09 1.50 6.91
CA LYS A 44 10.33 0.94 7.41
C LYS A 44 10.04 -0.02 8.56
N TYR A 45 10.45 -1.27 8.38
CA TYR A 45 10.47 -2.28 9.43
C TYR A 45 11.85 -2.30 10.07
N SER A 46 11.91 -2.35 11.39
CA SER A 46 13.18 -2.42 12.13
C SER A 46 13.07 -3.45 13.24
N ALA A 47 14.07 -4.33 13.33
CA ALA A 47 14.16 -5.37 14.35
C ALA A 47 15.64 -5.54 14.75
N GLY A 48 16.01 -4.99 15.90
CA GLY A 48 17.42 -4.94 16.33
C GLY A 48 18.29 -4.19 15.32
N SER A 49 19.34 -4.83 14.82
CA SER A 49 20.23 -4.28 13.79
C SER A 49 19.69 -4.42 12.36
N TYR A 50 18.61 -5.18 12.16
CA TYR A 50 18.03 -5.39 10.84
C TYR A 50 17.02 -4.30 10.54
N SER A 51 17.05 -3.79 9.30
CA SER A 51 16.01 -2.91 8.79
C SER A 51 15.65 -3.26 7.35
N TYR A 52 14.38 -3.10 7.02
CA TYR A 52 13.85 -3.31 5.69
C TYR A 52 12.89 -2.17 5.35
N THR A 53 13.05 -1.59 4.16
CA THR A 53 12.16 -0.53 3.67
C THR A 53 11.29 -1.10 2.56
N ARG A 54 9.98 -1.14 2.80
CA ARG A 54 8.99 -1.50 1.79
C ARG A 54 8.53 -0.26 1.06
N LEU A 55 8.56 -0.31 -0.26
CA LEU A 55 7.87 0.65 -1.12
C LEU A 55 6.38 0.34 -1.08
N ILE A 56 5.57 1.35 -0.74
CA ILE A 56 4.12 1.19 -0.62
C ILE A 56 3.49 1.68 -1.91
N ARG A 57 3.14 0.75 -2.81
CA ARG A 57 2.61 1.10 -4.14
C ARG A 57 1.10 1.29 -4.20
N LYS A 58 0.36 0.70 -3.26
CA LYS A 58 -1.11 0.79 -3.20
C LYS A 58 -1.57 1.43 -1.89
N PRO A 59 -1.19 2.68 -1.59
CA PRO A 59 -1.81 3.40 -0.48
C PRO A 59 -3.33 3.52 -0.71
N VAL A 60 -4.07 3.56 0.39
CA VAL A 60 -5.53 3.74 0.36
C VAL A 60 -5.84 5.23 0.25
N GLU A 61 -6.60 5.58 -0.78
CA GLU A 61 -7.05 6.96 -1.03
C GLU A 61 -7.78 7.54 0.18
N GLY A 62 -7.50 8.82 0.48
CA GLY A 62 -8.08 9.52 1.63
C GLY A 62 -7.50 9.14 3.00
N THR A 63 -6.54 8.21 3.06
CA THR A 63 -5.86 7.84 4.33
C THR A 63 -4.46 8.42 4.47
N VAL A 64 -3.87 8.91 3.36
CA VAL A 64 -2.51 9.43 3.37
C VAL A 64 -2.49 10.85 3.93
N ASN A 65 -1.72 11.03 4.98
CA ASN A 65 -1.46 12.32 5.60
C ASN A 65 0.04 12.59 5.52
N ILE A 66 0.42 13.81 5.14
CA ILE A 66 1.82 14.20 4.95
C ILE A 66 2.15 15.39 5.83
N TRP A 67 3.35 15.37 6.39
CA TRP A 67 3.94 16.48 7.14
C TRP A 67 5.32 16.83 6.59
N ILE A 68 5.60 18.12 6.54
CA ILE A 68 6.95 18.67 6.34
C ILE A 68 7.40 19.18 7.72
N GLU A 69 8.42 18.56 8.30
CA GLU A 69 8.66 18.54 9.74
C GLU A 69 7.37 18.15 10.51
N GLU A 70 6.79 19.10 11.25
CA GLU A 70 5.56 18.94 12.03
C GLU A 70 4.36 19.63 11.35
N ALA A 71 4.58 20.33 10.23
CA ALA A 71 3.55 21.11 9.54
C ALA A 71 2.72 20.22 8.60
N PRO A 72 1.40 20.05 8.86
CA PRO A 72 0.54 19.23 8.02
C PRO A 72 0.40 19.84 6.61
N GLN A 73 0.42 18.98 5.61
CA GLN A 73 0.25 19.35 4.21
C GLN A 73 -1.13 18.90 3.70
N LEU A 74 -1.75 19.74 2.89
CA LEU A 74 -3.04 19.44 2.23
C LEU A 74 -2.83 18.85 0.83
N GLU A 75 -3.43 17.69 0.57
CA GLU A 75 -3.49 17.07 -0.74
C GLU A 75 -4.23 17.98 -1.75
N ASN A 76 -3.85 17.92 -3.02
CA ASN A 76 -4.31 18.77 -4.13
C ASN A 76 -4.02 20.27 -3.97
N THR A 77 -3.39 20.68 -2.86
CA THR A 77 -2.93 22.05 -2.62
C THR A 77 -1.41 22.13 -2.54
N HIS A 78 -0.78 21.24 -1.75
CA HIS A 78 0.67 21.23 -1.54
C HIS A 78 1.35 20.03 -2.20
N TYR A 79 0.61 18.93 -2.38
CA TYR A 79 1.08 17.72 -3.06
C TYR A 79 -0.08 16.96 -3.71
N THR A 80 0.24 16.01 -4.59
CA THR A 80 -0.68 15.00 -5.13
C THR A 80 -0.08 13.61 -4.93
N ILE A 81 -0.91 12.57 -4.98
CA ILE A 81 -0.46 11.16 -4.85
C ILE A 81 -1.00 10.34 -6.01
N ASP A 82 -0.12 9.56 -6.64
CA ASP A 82 -0.55 8.44 -7.48
C ASP A 82 -0.79 7.21 -6.60
N TYR A 83 -2.06 6.93 -6.31
CA TYR A 83 -2.47 5.80 -5.47
C TYR A 83 -2.20 4.42 -6.07
N ASN A 84 -1.72 4.34 -7.32
CA ASN A 84 -1.33 3.08 -7.97
C ASN A 84 0.17 2.81 -7.94
N THR A 85 0.99 3.83 -7.70
CA THR A 85 2.45 3.70 -7.58
C THR A 85 2.97 4.09 -6.20
N GLY A 86 2.19 4.83 -5.41
CA GLY A 86 2.58 5.38 -4.12
C GLY A 86 3.51 6.59 -4.22
N GLN A 87 3.58 7.23 -5.38
CA GLN A 87 4.43 8.41 -5.58
C GLN A 87 3.71 9.66 -5.10
N ILE A 88 4.38 10.41 -4.23
CA ILE A 88 4.01 11.75 -3.77
C ILE A 88 4.69 12.76 -4.70
N SER A 89 3.92 13.71 -5.21
CA SER A 89 4.43 14.82 -6.03
C SER A 89 4.10 16.15 -5.37
N PHE A 90 5.09 16.83 -4.80
CA PHE A 90 4.93 18.16 -4.22
C PHE A 90 4.85 19.23 -5.31
N LEU A 91 4.12 20.32 -5.02
CA LEU A 91 4.09 21.51 -5.88
C LEU A 91 5.35 22.37 -5.68
N GLU A 92 5.88 22.40 -4.47
CA GLU A 92 7.13 23.08 -4.12
C GLU A 92 8.09 22.10 -3.43
N ALA A 93 9.37 22.14 -3.80
CA ALA A 93 10.35 21.22 -3.24
C ALA A 93 10.55 21.51 -1.74
N PRO A 94 10.50 20.48 -0.86
CA PRO A 94 10.89 20.65 0.53
C PRO A 94 12.32 21.18 0.62
N LYS A 95 12.54 22.15 1.50
CA LYS A 95 13.84 22.83 1.67
C LYS A 95 14.92 21.84 2.07
N LEU A 96 16.18 22.19 1.78
CA LEU A 96 17.35 21.39 2.12
C LEU A 96 17.35 21.01 3.62
N GLY A 97 17.46 19.70 3.89
CA GLY A 97 17.54 19.13 5.23
C GLY A 97 16.19 18.94 5.94
N VAL A 98 15.10 19.46 5.37
CA VAL A 98 13.76 19.37 5.97
C VAL A 98 13.19 17.97 5.77
N LYS A 99 12.68 17.36 6.84
CA LYS A 99 12.16 15.99 6.81
C LYS A 99 10.72 15.96 6.32
N VAL A 100 10.39 14.93 5.55
CA VAL A 100 9.03 14.63 5.09
C VAL A 100 8.56 13.35 5.78
N TYR A 101 7.38 13.41 6.39
CA TYR A 101 6.75 12.28 7.06
C TYR A 101 5.40 11.94 6.44
N ALA A 102 5.00 10.67 6.50
CA ALA A 102 3.70 10.21 6.05
C ALA A 102 3.06 9.20 7.03
N SER A 103 1.75 9.27 7.16
CA SER A 103 0.90 8.27 7.82
C SER A 103 -0.16 7.82 6.83
N PHE A 104 -0.46 6.53 6.76
CA PHE A 104 -1.32 5.97 5.71
C PHE A 104 -1.80 4.57 6.05
N GLU A 105 -2.89 4.17 5.41
CA GLU A 105 -3.23 2.77 5.19
C GLU A 105 -2.77 2.34 3.79
N PHE A 106 -2.52 1.04 3.60
CA PHE A 106 -2.15 0.49 2.31
C PHE A 106 -2.68 -0.93 2.11
N ASP A 107 -2.85 -1.25 0.83
CA ASP A 107 -3.08 -2.61 0.36
C ASP A 107 -1.77 -3.18 -0.20
N ILE A 108 -1.68 -4.50 -0.25
CA ILE A 108 -0.68 -5.20 -1.05
C ILE A 108 -1.32 -5.69 -2.35
N LEU A 109 -0.49 -5.94 -3.36
CA LEU A 109 -0.92 -6.74 -4.49
C LEU A 109 -0.84 -8.21 -4.08
N ALA A 110 -1.97 -8.90 -4.15
CA ALA A 110 -2.03 -10.33 -3.89
C ALA A 110 -2.79 -11.03 -5.01
N ARG A 111 -2.57 -12.33 -5.16
CA ARG A 111 -3.30 -13.18 -6.11
C ARG A 111 -3.75 -14.44 -5.40
N PHE A 112 -4.74 -15.14 -5.97
CA PHE A 112 -5.01 -16.49 -5.50
C PHE A 112 -3.78 -17.36 -5.68
N ASP A 113 -3.56 -18.28 -4.75
CA ASP A 113 -2.54 -19.31 -4.87
C ASP A 113 -3.13 -20.67 -5.28
N THR A 114 -4.31 -20.65 -5.89
CA THR A 114 -4.97 -21.80 -6.48
C THR A 114 -5.68 -21.40 -7.77
N ASP A 115 -5.71 -22.34 -8.73
CA ASP A 115 -6.50 -22.22 -9.96
C ASP A 115 -7.84 -22.96 -9.84
N PHE A 116 -8.07 -23.64 -8.71
CA PHE A 116 -9.31 -24.33 -8.40
C PHE A 116 -9.96 -23.75 -7.15
N LEU A 117 -11.25 -23.46 -7.25
CA LEU A 117 -12.05 -22.95 -6.15
C LEU A 117 -12.90 -24.10 -5.57
N ALA A 118 -12.45 -24.63 -4.43
CA ALA A 118 -13.17 -25.68 -3.71
C ALA A 118 -14.30 -25.06 -2.87
N CYS A 119 -15.50 -24.96 -3.45
CA CYS A 119 -16.71 -24.53 -2.75
C CYS A 119 -17.66 -25.71 -2.54
N SER A 120 -18.22 -25.83 -1.35
CA SER A 120 -19.29 -26.76 -1.04
C SER A 120 -20.64 -26.04 -0.95
N LEU A 121 -21.69 -26.76 -1.31
CA LEU A 121 -23.06 -26.40 -0.97
C LEU A 121 -23.32 -26.84 0.47
N ASP A 122 -23.57 -25.88 1.36
CA ASP A 122 -24.11 -26.19 2.67
C ASP A 122 -25.59 -26.56 2.53
N GLY A 123 -26.09 -27.42 3.44
CA GLY A 123 -27.44 -27.98 3.40
C GLY A 123 -28.59 -26.95 3.43
N CYS A 124 -28.29 -25.67 3.68
CA CYS A 124 -29.25 -24.57 3.62
C CYS A 124 -29.20 -23.75 2.31
N GLY A 125 -28.51 -24.24 1.27
CA GLY A 125 -28.43 -23.53 -0.03
C GLY A 125 -27.41 -22.39 -0.06
N ASN A 126 -26.54 -22.30 0.95
CA ASN A 126 -25.41 -21.36 0.96
C ASN A 126 -24.18 -22.03 0.34
N TYR A 127 -23.43 -21.28 -0.47
CA TYR A 127 -22.14 -21.73 -0.97
C TYR A 127 -21.05 -21.26 -0.02
N GLY A 128 -20.34 -22.21 0.61
CA GLY A 128 -19.19 -21.95 1.47
C GLY A 128 -17.90 -22.36 0.77
N CYS A 129 -16.95 -21.45 0.66
CA CYS A 129 -15.60 -21.75 0.17
C CYS A 129 -14.63 -21.47 1.31
N GLN A 130 -14.00 -22.51 1.85
CA GLN A 130 -13.05 -22.38 2.96
C GLN A 130 -11.61 -22.47 2.46
N ASN A 131 -10.68 -21.88 3.22
CA ASN A 131 -9.24 -21.98 2.98
C ASN A 131 -8.81 -21.60 1.56
N ILE A 132 -9.29 -20.48 1.01
CA ILE A 132 -8.82 -19.99 -0.28
C ILE A 132 -7.45 -19.31 -0.06
N PRO A 133 -6.32 -19.91 -0.48
CA PRO A 133 -5.01 -19.34 -0.22
C PRO A 133 -4.79 -18.11 -1.11
N VAL A 134 -4.20 -17.08 -0.53
CA VAL A 134 -3.83 -15.82 -1.18
C VAL A 134 -2.37 -15.54 -0.89
N ALA A 135 -1.60 -15.15 -1.91
CA ALA A 135 -0.18 -14.86 -1.81
C ALA A 135 0.13 -13.43 -2.29
N GLU A 136 0.98 -12.73 -1.56
CA GLU A 136 1.53 -11.44 -1.98
C GLU A 136 2.35 -11.61 -3.28
N VAL A 137 2.16 -10.71 -4.23
CA VAL A 137 2.97 -10.60 -5.44
C VAL A 137 4.01 -9.52 -5.20
N LYS A 138 5.28 -9.91 -5.20
CA LYS A 138 6.40 -8.96 -5.14
C LYS A 138 6.77 -8.55 -6.55
N ASP A 139 6.93 -7.26 -6.78
CA ASP A 139 7.53 -6.77 -8.02
C ASP A 139 9.00 -7.24 -8.07
N SER A 140 9.34 -8.00 -9.11
CA SER A 140 10.68 -8.49 -9.44
C SER A 140 11.53 -7.42 -10.09
#